data_AF-A0A6A5Y437-F1
#
_entry.id   AF-A0A6A5Y437-F1
#
_cell.length_a   1.000
_cell.length_b   1.000
_cell.length_c   1.000
_cell.angle_alpha   90.00
_cell.angle_beta   90.00
_cell.angle_gamma   90.00
#
_symmetry.space_group_name_H-M   'P 1'
#
loop_
_entity.id
_entity.type
_entity.pdbx_description
1 polymer ?
#
loop_
_entity_poly.entity_id
_entity_poly.type
_entity_poly.pdbx_seq_one_letter_code
_entity_poly.pdbx_strand_id
1 'polypeptide(L)'
;MRHEWPSHREWGPIDLFSVDINLAPRPHNDVHDRNHSGSSHQFHISFNAEYDTEGGTTKGNSYLLGRHWLRRVDIDHQEFGIEAAPHNSSVLDKGGATSTADLTMAMKWLKHCLKSHLTCEPDNRPLVPPPSRLVHLAMRGDQITSRLIERDEFPRGCQYITLSHCWGSGPMHSLRSDRLDGFKTKIPVSQLPLTFQNAFDVTLRLGYEYIWIDSLCILQDALEEWAEEASKMADIYEFSVCNIAATAFKSSSSGFFIPKPADIDKPLVVSVDLKLQPGLEMVGKFKFIETYYWVSRVDKAPLNKRAWVLQERFFSPRILHFGKDQLLWECDCSRACELMPKGLFSTVRNSAHRGHTTSRALAAKSRQSVKRTWYNLVWEYTVTDLTYPSDKLIGIAGITKRFETILEDVSIAGLWSESFPGDLLWCREWRDRERLPRANDGRAPTWYVIKLHPDRAGSLKS
;
A
#
# COMPACT_ATOMS: atom_id res chain seq x y z
N MET A 1 -14.05 25.00 37.93
CA MET A 1 -13.08 25.80 37.18
C MET A 1 -12.61 24.97 35.99
N ARG A 2 -12.90 25.43 34.77
CA ARG A 2 -12.41 24.83 33.53
C ARG A 2 -10.92 25.15 33.43
N HIS A 3 -10.06 24.16 33.21
CA HIS A 3 -8.71 24.39 32.71
C HIS A 3 -8.71 24.11 31.21
N GLU A 4 -8.57 25.18 30.45
CA GLU A 4 -8.42 25.17 29.00
C GLU A 4 -7.04 24.59 28.63
N TRP A 5 -7.03 23.71 27.64
CA TRP A 5 -5.79 23.23 27.01
C TRP A 5 -5.30 24.29 26.02
N PRO A 6 -4.01 24.66 25.99
CA PRO A 6 -3.51 25.61 25.00
C PRO A 6 -3.63 25.02 23.59
N SER A 7 -4.21 25.83 22.71
CA SER A 7 -4.32 25.62 21.27
C SER A 7 -2.97 25.34 20.60
N HIS A 8 -3.04 24.51 19.56
CA HIS A 8 -2.03 24.26 18.52
C HIS A 8 -0.92 25.32 18.43
N ARG A 9 0.31 24.94 18.78
CA ARG A 9 1.52 25.59 18.27
C ARG A 9 1.93 24.91 16.97
N GLU A 10 1.91 25.66 15.88
CA GLU A 10 2.58 25.28 14.63
C GLU A 10 4.09 25.30 14.88
N TRP A 11 4.77 24.20 14.60
CA TRP A 11 6.22 24.11 14.68
C TRP A 11 6.79 24.44 13.30
N GLY A 12 7.78 25.33 13.25
CA GLY A 12 8.49 25.71 12.03
C GLY A 12 9.35 24.57 11.44
N PRO A 13 10.03 24.82 10.31
CA PRO A 13 10.89 23.82 9.66
C PRO A 13 11.98 23.30 10.60
N ILE A 14 12.27 22.00 10.54
CA ILE A 14 13.36 21.35 11.28
C ILE A 14 14.63 21.52 10.44
N ASP A 15 15.55 22.34 10.91
CA ASP A 15 16.91 22.42 10.38
C ASP A 15 17.81 21.41 11.12
N LEU A 16 18.35 20.43 10.41
CA LEU A 16 19.35 19.49 10.93
C LEU A 16 20.72 20.20 10.96
N PHE A 17 21.11 20.72 12.13
CA PHE A 17 22.34 21.51 12.27
C PHE A 17 23.63 20.70 12.47
N SER A 18 23.57 19.45 12.92
CA SER A 18 24.78 18.63 13.13
C SER A 18 24.50 17.13 13.01
N VAL A 19 25.53 16.38 12.63
CA VAL A 19 25.53 14.91 12.58
C VAL A 19 26.65 14.42 13.50
N ASP A 20 26.29 13.98 14.70
CA ASP A 20 27.24 13.39 15.65
C ASP A 20 27.32 11.87 15.49
N ILE A 21 28.46 11.38 14.99
CA ILE A 21 28.68 9.94 14.80
C ILE A 21 29.29 9.36 16.07
N ASN A 22 28.44 8.79 16.93
CA ASN A 22 28.88 8.07 18.13
C ASN A 22 29.12 6.59 17.83
N LEU A 23 30.39 6.17 17.93
CA LEU A 23 30.79 4.77 17.80
C LEU A 23 30.87 4.13 19.20
N ALA A 24 29.93 3.23 19.52
CA ALA A 24 29.96 2.44 20.74
C ALA A 24 30.07 0.93 20.42
N PRO A 25 30.93 0.16 21.12
CA PRO A 25 30.91 -1.30 21.05
C PRO A 25 29.58 -1.85 21.60
N ARG A 26 29.07 -2.96 21.05
CA ARG A 26 27.90 -3.67 21.63
C ARG A 26 28.17 -4.00 23.11
N PRO A 27 27.28 -3.65 24.06
CA PRO A 27 27.35 -4.21 25.40
C PRO A 27 27.06 -5.72 25.35
N HIS A 28 27.93 -6.48 26.01
CA HIS A 28 28.05 -7.94 25.94
C HIS A 28 26.95 -8.72 26.72
N ASN A 29 25.69 -8.27 26.71
CA ASN A 29 24.66 -8.80 27.61
C ASN A 29 23.54 -9.68 27.00
N ASP A 30 23.61 -10.06 25.73
CA ASP A 30 22.69 -11.08 25.18
C ASP A 30 23.33 -12.46 25.15
N VAL A 31 22.81 -13.35 26.01
CA VAL A 31 23.31 -14.71 26.33
C VAL A 31 23.04 -15.74 25.20
N HIS A 32 22.59 -15.33 24.01
CA HIS A 32 22.16 -16.29 22.97
C HIS A 32 23.04 -16.43 21.73
N ASP A 33 24.19 -15.74 21.65
CA ASP A 33 25.08 -15.86 20.48
C ASP A 33 26.49 -16.31 20.90
N ARG A 34 26.66 -17.62 21.14
CA ARG A 34 27.95 -18.23 21.51
C ARG A 34 28.57 -19.11 20.42
N ASN A 35 28.18 -18.99 19.14
CA ASN A 35 28.71 -19.89 18.10
C ASN A 35 29.09 -19.25 16.76
N HIS A 36 29.48 -17.97 16.72
CA HIS A 36 30.13 -17.39 15.55
C HIS A 36 31.47 -16.73 15.90
N SER A 37 32.55 -17.48 15.71
CA SER A 37 33.94 -16.99 15.72
C SER A 37 34.24 -16.24 14.42
N GLY A 38 33.70 -15.04 14.30
CA GLY A 38 34.03 -14.07 13.26
C GLY A 38 33.84 -12.67 13.84
N SER A 39 34.93 -11.92 14.01
CA SER A 39 34.90 -10.56 14.54
C SER A 39 34.28 -9.58 13.53
N SER A 40 32.96 -9.61 13.37
CA SER A 40 32.24 -8.55 12.67
C SER A 40 32.14 -7.33 13.59
N HIS A 41 32.96 -6.31 13.35
CA HIS A 41 32.77 -5.01 14.00
C HIS A 41 31.46 -4.41 13.47
N GLN A 42 30.38 -4.48 14.25
CA GLN A 42 29.14 -3.78 13.94
C GLN A 42 29.25 -2.35 14.46
N PHE A 43 29.31 -1.37 13.56
CA PHE A 43 29.26 0.04 13.88
C PHE A 43 27.80 0.50 13.90
N HIS A 44 27.41 1.21 14.95
CA HIS A 44 26.12 1.90 15.02
C HIS A 44 26.36 3.38 14.73
N ILE A 45 25.65 3.94 13.75
CA ILE A 45 25.66 5.38 13.48
C ILE A 45 24.36 5.93 14.05
N SER A 46 24.50 6.79 15.06
CA SER A 46 23.38 7.50 15.69
C SER A 46 23.33 8.91 15.13
N PHE A 47 22.14 9.51 15.02
CA PHE A 47 21.96 10.88 14.55
C PHE A 47 21.33 11.69 15.67
N ASN A 48 21.99 12.77 16.08
CA ASN A 48 21.40 13.78 16.96
C ASN A 48 20.77 14.87 16.08
N ALA A 49 19.53 15.26 16.35
CA ALA A 49 18.92 16.43 15.74
C ALA A 49 18.72 17.48 16.83
N GLU A 50 19.34 18.65 16.67
CA GLU A 50 19.03 19.83 17.47
C GLU A 50 17.85 20.57 16.81
N TYR A 51 16.89 21.03 17.60
CA TYR A 51 15.78 21.85 17.13
C TYR A 51 15.65 23.09 18.01
N ASP A 52 15.40 24.23 17.39
CA ASP A 52 15.28 25.49 18.10
C ASP A 52 13.87 25.59 18.69
N THR A 53 13.77 25.77 20.01
CA THR A 53 12.52 26.12 20.66
C THR A 53 12.67 27.53 21.21
N GLU A 54 11.69 28.41 20.95
CA GLU A 54 11.61 29.73 21.59
C GLU A 54 11.65 29.56 23.12
N GLY A 55 12.84 29.69 23.70
CA GLY A 55 13.10 29.36 25.10
C GLY A 55 14.50 28.80 25.42
N GLY A 56 15.32 28.47 24.42
CA GLY A 56 16.73 28.09 24.61
C GLY A 56 17.11 26.69 24.11
N THR A 57 18.37 26.53 23.74
CA THR A 57 18.96 25.31 23.20
C THR A 57 19.02 24.21 24.26
N THR A 58 18.19 23.17 24.12
CA THR A 58 18.26 21.99 24.98
C THR A 58 19.09 20.90 24.31
N LYS A 59 20.30 20.61 24.82
CA LYS A 59 21.07 19.42 24.45
C LYS A 59 20.51 18.21 25.19
N GLY A 60 19.72 17.41 24.50
CA GLY A 60 19.26 16.11 24.98
C GLY A 60 19.75 15.00 24.06
N ASN A 61 20.29 13.92 24.64
CA ASN A 61 20.33 12.63 23.95
C ASN A 61 18.88 12.24 23.65
N SER A 62 18.41 12.54 22.44
CA SER A 62 16.99 12.54 22.11
C SER A 62 16.50 11.13 21.80
N TYR A 63 16.13 10.41 22.85
CA TYR A 63 14.97 9.53 22.79
C TYR A 63 13.73 10.45 22.89
N LEU A 64 12.92 10.50 21.84
CA LEU A 64 11.74 11.36 21.63
C LEU A 64 12.02 12.71 20.96
N LEU A 65 11.89 12.68 19.62
CA LEU A 65 11.34 13.78 18.84
C LEU A 65 9.96 13.33 18.31
N GLY A 66 8.98 14.23 18.37
CA GLY A 66 7.54 13.93 18.31
C GLY A 66 7.09 12.96 17.20
N ARG A 67 6.32 11.94 17.59
CA ARG A 67 5.49 10.98 16.82
C ARG A 67 6.07 10.27 15.57
N HIS A 68 7.26 10.62 15.07
CA HIS A 68 7.93 9.94 13.96
C HIS A 68 9.29 9.45 14.43
N TRP A 69 9.33 8.18 14.79
CA TRP A 69 10.55 7.50 15.21
C TRP A 69 11.52 7.36 14.01
N LEU A 70 12.66 8.03 14.04
CA LEU A 70 13.85 7.65 13.29
C LEU A 70 14.44 6.39 13.94
N ARG A 71 13.79 5.24 13.72
CA ARG A 71 14.32 3.95 14.12
C ARG A 71 15.19 3.42 12.98
N ARG A 72 16.51 3.51 13.19
CA ARG A 72 17.58 2.84 12.43
C ARG A 72 17.84 3.44 11.04
N VAL A 73 19.03 3.99 10.87
CA VAL A 73 19.62 4.35 9.57
C VAL A 73 20.71 3.31 9.32
N ASP A 74 20.52 2.47 8.31
CA ASP A 74 21.55 1.54 7.87
C ASP A 74 22.29 2.18 6.68
N ILE A 75 23.63 2.18 6.74
CA ILE A 75 24.48 2.66 5.66
C ILE A 75 24.86 1.45 4.80
N ASP A 76 24.42 1.43 3.54
CA ASP A 76 24.83 0.43 2.56
C ASP A 76 25.95 0.99 1.66
N HIS A 77 27.06 0.25 1.57
CA HIS A 77 28.27 0.60 0.85
C HIS A 77 28.32 -0.26 -0.42
N GLN A 78 27.58 0.11 -1.46
CA GLN A 78 27.83 -0.36 -2.82
C GLN A 78 28.00 0.84 -3.76
N GLU A 79 29.22 0.97 -4.28
CA GLU A 79 29.62 1.89 -5.35
C GLU A 79 28.59 1.85 -6.47
N PHE A 80 28.00 2.98 -6.89
CA PHE A 80 27.72 3.19 -8.32
C PHE A 80 27.63 4.69 -8.64
N GLY A 81 28.45 5.08 -9.62
CA GLY A 81 28.44 6.37 -10.26
C GLY A 81 27.15 6.64 -11.04
N ILE A 82 26.78 7.91 -11.07
CA ILE A 82 25.81 8.46 -12.00
C ILE A 82 26.45 9.74 -12.55
N GLU A 83 26.70 9.75 -13.86
CA GLU A 83 27.05 10.93 -14.64
C GLU A 83 25.94 11.98 -14.51
N ALA A 84 26.34 13.22 -14.25
CA ALA A 84 25.44 14.36 -14.24
C ALA A 84 24.91 14.60 -15.66
N ALA A 85 23.60 14.49 -15.86
CA ALA A 85 22.97 14.99 -17.07
C ALA A 85 22.94 16.53 -17.01
N PRO A 86 23.20 17.24 -18.13
CA PRO A 86 23.31 18.69 -18.13
C PRO A 86 21.95 19.35 -17.93
N HIS A 87 21.97 20.44 -17.16
CA HIS A 87 20.91 21.43 -17.08
C HIS A 87 20.57 21.96 -18.48
N ASN A 88 19.27 21.97 -18.83
CA ASN A 88 18.74 22.98 -19.73
C ASN A 88 17.29 23.35 -19.37
N SER A 89 17.20 24.60 -18.88
CA SER A 89 16.15 25.63 -19.01
C SER A 89 14.68 25.27 -19.31
N SER A 90 13.84 25.69 -18.35
CA SER A 90 12.63 26.52 -18.49
C SER A 90 11.56 26.15 -19.53
N VAL A 91 10.42 25.65 -19.04
CA VAL A 91 9.10 26.15 -19.42
C VAL A 91 8.25 26.21 -18.15
N LEU A 92 7.72 27.41 -17.85
CA LEU A 92 6.71 27.64 -16.83
C LEU A 92 5.43 26.92 -17.24
N ASP A 93 4.97 25.96 -16.44
CA ASP A 93 3.60 25.44 -16.57
C ASP A 93 2.82 25.74 -15.27
N LYS A 94 1.64 26.33 -15.46
CA LYS A 94 0.83 26.88 -14.37
C LYS A 94 -0.05 25.77 -13.78
N GLY A 95 0.25 25.40 -12.54
CA GLY A 95 -0.77 25.02 -11.54
C GLY A 95 -1.26 23.57 -11.53
N GLY A 96 -0.75 22.81 -10.55
CA GLY A 96 -1.57 21.97 -9.66
C GLY A 96 -2.07 20.63 -10.17
N ALA A 97 -1.20 19.61 -10.22
CA ALA A 97 -1.53 18.19 -10.12
C ALA A 97 -0.21 17.39 -10.01
N THR A 98 -0.28 16.11 -9.64
CA THR A 98 0.74 15.12 -9.98
C THR A 98 1.18 15.37 -11.43
N SER A 99 2.44 15.75 -11.61
CA SER A 99 2.89 16.37 -12.87
C SER A 99 2.80 15.38 -14.03
N THR A 100 2.74 15.87 -15.27
CA THR A 100 2.90 15.02 -16.47
C THR A 100 4.17 14.15 -16.42
N ALA A 101 5.20 14.59 -15.69
CA ALA A 101 6.43 13.82 -15.47
C ALA A 101 6.23 12.61 -14.54
N ASP A 102 5.32 12.70 -13.56
CA ASP A 102 5.06 11.64 -12.58
C ASP A 102 4.34 10.45 -13.25
N LEU A 103 3.36 10.73 -14.11
CA LEU A 103 2.68 9.69 -14.89
C LEU A 103 3.59 9.11 -15.99
N THR A 104 4.59 9.85 -16.46
CA THR A 104 5.63 9.31 -17.33
C THR A 104 6.44 8.22 -16.63
N MET A 105 6.73 8.40 -15.33
CA MET A 105 7.41 7.39 -14.52
C MET A 105 6.50 6.18 -14.23
N ALA A 106 5.22 6.40 -13.94
CA ALA A 106 4.24 5.31 -13.82
C ALA A 106 4.19 4.43 -15.08
N MET A 107 4.16 5.05 -16.26
CA MET A 107 4.23 4.33 -17.54
C MET A 107 5.53 3.55 -17.71
N LYS A 108 6.68 4.09 -17.28
CA LYS A 108 7.98 3.39 -17.35
C LYS A 108 7.97 2.14 -16.47
N TRP A 109 7.47 2.24 -15.23
CA TRP A 109 7.36 1.07 -14.35
C TRP A 109 6.42 0.01 -14.90
N LEU A 110 5.24 0.42 -15.40
CA LEU A 110 4.28 -0.51 -15.99
C LEU A 110 4.86 -1.23 -17.21
N LYS A 111 5.43 -0.49 -18.16
CA LYS A 111 6.05 -1.07 -19.36
C LYS A 111 7.24 -1.97 -19.03
N HIS A 112 8.05 -1.59 -18.04
CA HIS A 112 9.15 -2.44 -17.58
C HIS A 112 8.61 -3.76 -17.05
N CYS A 113 7.67 -3.72 -16.10
CA CYS A 113 7.08 -4.92 -15.50
C CYS A 113 6.43 -5.83 -16.55
N LEU A 114 5.61 -5.29 -17.44
CA LEU A 114 4.96 -6.06 -18.51
C LEU A 114 5.94 -6.72 -19.48
N LYS A 115 7.17 -6.19 -19.61
CA LYS A 115 8.19 -6.71 -20.55
C LYS A 115 9.18 -7.66 -19.89
N SER A 116 9.52 -7.44 -18.61
CA SER A 116 10.65 -8.11 -17.95
C SER A 116 10.26 -9.06 -16.81
N HIS A 117 9.06 -8.95 -16.24
CA HIS A 117 8.68 -9.68 -15.02
C HIS A 117 7.76 -10.87 -15.30
N LEU A 118 8.34 -12.03 -15.61
CA LEU A 118 7.61 -13.27 -15.87
C LEU A 118 6.66 -13.70 -14.73
N THR A 119 7.04 -13.43 -13.47
CA THR A 119 6.20 -13.76 -12.31
C THR A 119 4.98 -12.86 -12.16
N CYS A 120 5.00 -11.67 -12.77
CA CYS A 120 3.91 -10.71 -12.74
C CYS A 120 2.91 -10.93 -13.90
N GLU A 121 3.22 -11.78 -14.87
CA GLU A 121 2.27 -12.13 -15.92
C GLU A 121 1.11 -12.93 -15.31
N PRO A 122 -0.14 -12.52 -15.54
CA PRO A 122 -1.29 -13.35 -15.20
C PRO A 122 -1.15 -14.71 -15.88
N ASP A 123 -1.78 -15.74 -15.33
CA ASP A 123 -1.94 -16.97 -16.08
C ASP A 123 -2.58 -16.66 -17.44
N ASN A 124 -2.10 -17.29 -18.51
CA ASN A 124 -2.69 -17.18 -19.86
C ASN A 124 -4.13 -17.73 -19.95
N ARG A 125 -4.75 -18.08 -18.81
CA ARG A 125 -6.15 -18.46 -18.73
C ARG A 125 -7.02 -17.21 -18.91
N PRO A 126 -8.08 -17.26 -19.71
CA PRO A 126 -9.06 -16.18 -19.71
C PRO A 126 -9.79 -16.14 -18.37
N LEU A 127 -10.13 -14.95 -17.88
CA LEU A 127 -11.07 -14.81 -16.77
C LEU A 127 -12.46 -15.23 -17.25
N VAL A 128 -13.01 -16.30 -16.66
CA VAL A 128 -14.33 -16.81 -17.01
C VAL A 128 -15.15 -17.10 -15.73
N PRO A 129 -16.29 -16.41 -15.53
CA PRO A 129 -16.76 -15.26 -16.31
C PRO A 129 -15.96 -13.97 -15.97
N PRO A 130 -15.80 -13.04 -16.93
CA PRO A 130 -15.25 -11.70 -16.66
C PRO A 130 -16.21 -10.87 -15.77
N PRO A 131 -15.78 -9.69 -15.26
CA PRO A 131 -16.67 -8.80 -14.53
C PRO A 131 -17.97 -8.58 -15.28
N SER A 132 -19.10 -8.40 -14.59
CA SER A 132 -20.37 -8.19 -15.29
C SER A 132 -20.37 -6.89 -16.09
N ARG A 133 -19.65 -5.88 -15.63
CA ARG A 133 -19.58 -4.55 -16.26
C ARG A 133 -18.20 -3.92 -16.13
N LEU A 134 -17.90 -3.02 -17.06
CA LEU A 134 -16.74 -2.13 -17.04
C LEU A 134 -17.18 -0.72 -17.41
N VAL A 135 -16.42 0.28 -16.98
CA VAL A 135 -16.56 1.65 -17.50
C VAL A 135 -15.63 1.79 -18.70
N HIS A 136 -16.21 2.04 -19.87
CA HIS A 136 -15.48 2.41 -21.07
C HIS A 136 -15.23 3.92 -21.10
N LEU A 137 -13.98 4.29 -21.34
CA LEU A 137 -13.46 5.65 -21.38
C LEU A 137 -12.94 5.98 -22.77
N ALA A 138 -13.21 7.18 -23.24
CA ALA A 138 -12.63 7.67 -24.49
C ALA A 138 -12.44 9.19 -24.44
N MET A 139 -11.39 9.67 -25.10
CA MET A 139 -11.18 11.11 -25.32
C MET A 139 -12.03 11.60 -26.50
N ARG A 140 -12.78 12.69 -26.30
CA ARG A 140 -13.44 13.45 -27.37
C ARG A 140 -13.02 14.92 -27.28
N GLY A 141 -12.07 15.31 -28.14
CA GLY A 141 -11.37 16.58 -27.95
C GLY A 141 -10.64 16.57 -26.60
N ASP A 142 -10.85 17.61 -25.78
CA ASP A 142 -10.23 17.74 -24.46
C ASP A 142 -11.07 17.16 -23.30
N GLN A 143 -12.17 16.47 -23.60
CA GLN A 143 -13.06 15.90 -22.58
C GLN A 143 -13.03 14.38 -22.57
N ILE A 144 -12.96 13.83 -21.35
CA ILE A 144 -13.18 12.41 -21.11
C ILE A 144 -14.67 12.12 -21.22
N THR A 145 -15.02 11.18 -22.08
CA THR A 145 -16.34 10.56 -22.13
C THR A 145 -16.28 9.20 -21.47
N SER A 146 -17.36 8.84 -20.77
CA SER A 146 -17.45 7.58 -20.04
C SER A 146 -18.85 6.99 -20.14
N ARG A 147 -18.94 5.66 -20.29
CA ARG A 147 -20.20 4.90 -20.24
C ARG A 147 -19.96 3.52 -19.66
N LEU A 148 -20.99 2.92 -19.08
CA LEU A 148 -20.97 1.54 -18.63
C LEU A 148 -21.18 0.60 -19.83
N ILE A 149 -20.43 -0.49 -19.87
CA ILE A 149 -20.60 -1.58 -20.84
C ILE A 149 -20.82 -2.89 -20.11
N GLU A 150 -21.63 -3.76 -20.70
CA GLU A 150 -21.89 -5.11 -20.17
C GLU A 150 -20.95 -6.14 -20.79
N ARG A 151 -20.82 -7.29 -20.10
CA ARG A 151 -19.89 -8.39 -20.45
C ARG A 151 -19.91 -8.79 -21.93
N ASP A 152 -21.08 -8.78 -22.54
CA ASP A 152 -21.30 -9.15 -23.94
C ASP A 152 -20.82 -8.08 -24.95
N GLU A 153 -20.64 -6.84 -24.50
CA GLU A 153 -20.03 -5.74 -25.28
C GLU A 153 -18.49 -5.72 -25.20
N PHE A 154 -17.87 -6.56 -24.35
CA PHE A 154 -16.43 -6.49 -24.12
C PHE A 154 -15.66 -6.89 -25.40
N PRO A 155 -14.65 -6.11 -25.81
CA PRO A 155 -13.82 -6.49 -26.94
C PRO A 155 -13.04 -7.79 -26.64
N ARG A 156 -12.67 -8.53 -27.68
CA ARG A 156 -11.80 -9.71 -27.52
C ARG A 156 -10.47 -9.28 -26.89
N GLY A 157 -10.06 -9.97 -25.81
CA GLY A 157 -8.86 -9.61 -25.08
C GLY A 157 -8.97 -8.30 -24.31
N CYS A 158 -10.19 -7.89 -23.92
CA CYS A 158 -10.42 -6.67 -23.14
C CYS A 158 -9.50 -6.61 -21.92
N GLN A 159 -8.66 -5.58 -21.91
CA GLN A 159 -7.76 -5.26 -20.81
C GLN A 159 -8.33 -4.08 -20.03
N TYR A 160 -8.32 -4.17 -18.71
CA TYR A 160 -8.87 -3.13 -17.85
C TYR A 160 -7.97 -2.83 -16.65
N ILE A 161 -8.17 -1.63 -16.11
CA ILE A 161 -7.57 -1.13 -14.87
C ILE A 161 -8.58 -1.29 -13.74
N THR A 162 -8.12 -1.46 -12.50
CA THR A 162 -9.00 -1.42 -11.31
C THR A 162 -8.70 -0.18 -10.46
N LEU A 163 -9.67 0.24 -9.64
CA LEU A 163 -9.48 1.30 -8.66
C LEU A 163 -9.72 0.79 -7.23
N SER A 164 -8.72 0.95 -6.37
CA SER A 164 -8.87 0.84 -4.92
C SER A 164 -8.96 2.23 -4.29
N HIS A 165 -10.05 2.50 -3.56
CA HIS A 165 -10.26 3.82 -2.94
C HIS A 165 -11.09 3.73 -1.64
N CYS A 166 -11.01 4.77 -0.81
CA CYS A 166 -11.90 4.94 0.33
C CYS A 166 -13.20 5.62 -0.11
N TRP A 167 -14.36 5.03 0.18
CA TRP A 167 -15.65 5.59 -0.24
C TRP A 167 -15.94 6.95 0.42
N GLY A 168 -15.49 7.16 1.65
CA GLY A 168 -15.72 8.39 2.43
C GLY A 168 -17.13 8.47 3.02
N SER A 169 -17.50 9.66 3.52
CA SER A 169 -18.80 9.92 4.16
C SER A 169 -19.78 10.73 3.29
N GLY A 170 -19.45 10.95 2.01
CA GLY A 170 -20.26 11.72 1.07
C GLY A 170 -21.36 10.89 0.39
N PRO A 171 -22.22 11.53 -0.43
CA PRO A 171 -23.22 10.81 -1.23
C PRO A 171 -22.54 9.78 -2.13
N MET A 172 -23.03 8.54 -2.07
CA MET A 172 -22.42 7.42 -2.75
C MET A 172 -22.75 7.48 -4.25
N HIS A 173 -21.74 7.80 -5.07
CA HIS A 173 -21.83 7.68 -6.52
C HIS A 173 -21.72 6.21 -6.91
N SER A 174 -22.84 5.52 -6.76
CA SER A 174 -22.95 4.08 -6.99
C SER A 174 -23.92 3.76 -8.12
N LEU A 175 -23.68 2.62 -8.75
CA LEU A 175 -24.59 1.98 -9.67
C LEU A 175 -25.75 1.39 -8.87
N ARG A 176 -26.95 1.83 -9.25
CA ARG A 176 -28.23 1.41 -8.71
C ARG A 176 -29.17 1.15 -9.87
N SER A 177 -30.23 0.39 -9.62
CA SER A 177 -31.16 -0.05 -10.66
C SER A 177 -31.78 1.12 -11.43
N ASP A 178 -32.04 2.24 -10.75
CA ASP A 178 -32.57 3.49 -11.32
C ASP A 178 -31.56 4.26 -12.21
N ARG A 179 -30.27 3.97 -12.12
CA ARG A 179 -29.20 4.64 -12.88
C ARG A 179 -28.59 3.78 -13.98
N LEU A 180 -28.88 2.47 -13.99
CA LEU A 180 -28.23 1.50 -14.86
C LEU A 180 -28.32 1.89 -16.34
N ASP A 181 -29.53 2.09 -16.86
CA ASP A 181 -29.73 2.43 -18.28
C ASP A 181 -29.12 3.78 -18.66
N GLY A 182 -29.19 4.76 -17.75
CA GLY A 182 -28.55 6.07 -17.93
C GLY A 182 -27.03 5.93 -18.04
N PHE A 183 -26.42 5.12 -17.17
CA PHE A 183 -24.97 4.90 -17.15
C PHE A 183 -24.47 4.11 -18.36
N LYS A 184 -25.29 3.21 -18.93
CA LYS A 184 -24.99 2.56 -20.23
C LYS A 184 -24.84 3.55 -21.38
N THR A 185 -25.58 4.66 -21.32
CA THR A 185 -25.51 5.73 -22.33
C THR A 185 -24.36 6.71 -22.03
N LYS A 186 -24.32 7.23 -20.81
CA LYS A 186 -23.32 8.22 -20.37
C LYS A 186 -23.24 8.27 -18.86
N ILE A 187 -22.02 8.18 -18.34
CA ILE A 187 -21.70 8.55 -16.97
C ILE A 187 -21.19 10.00 -16.99
N PRO A 188 -21.85 10.94 -16.28
CA PRO A 188 -21.45 12.35 -16.26
C PRO A 188 -20.19 12.55 -15.41
N VAL A 189 -19.01 12.54 -16.04
CA VAL A 189 -17.69 12.63 -15.38
C VAL A 189 -17.59 13.80 -14.38
N SER A 190 -18.11 14.98 -14.74
CA SER A 190 -18.07 16.17 -13.88
C SER A 190 -18.88 16.05 -12.59
N GLN A 191 -19.82 15.10 -12.53
CA GLN A 191 -20.62 14.82 -11.34
C GLN A 191 -20.04 13.69 -10.50
N LEU A 192 -18.98 13.02 -10.96
CA LEU A 192 -18.32 11.97 -10.18
C LEU A 192 -17.38 12.56 -9.13
N PRO A 193 -17.07 11.82 -8.04
CA PRO A 193 -16.04 12.22 -7.10
C PRO A 193 -14.70 12.45 -7.81
N LEU A 194 -13.90 13.42 -7.33
CA LEU A 194 -12.64 13.79 -7.97
C LEU A 194 -11.67 12.60 -8.07
N THR A 195 -11.72 11.65 -7.12
CA THR A 195 -10.96 10.39 -7.20
C THR A 195 -11.30 9.57 -8.45
N PHE A 196 -12.56 9.55 -8.88
CA PHE A 196 -12.96 8.80 -10.08
C PHE A 196 -12.50 9.53 -11.34
N GLN A 197 -12.63 10.86 -11.35
CA GLN A 197 -12.14 11.69 -12.44
C GLN A 197 -10.62 11.55 -12.61
N ASN A 198 -9.86 11.58 -11.51
CA ASN A 198 -8.41 11.31 -11.55
C ASN A 198 -8.12 9.88 -12.03
N ALA A 199 -8.87 8.88 -11.57
CA ALA A 199 -8.68 7.50 -12.03
C ALA A 199 -8.96 7.32 -13.53
N PHE A 200 -9.95 8.01 -14.08
CA PHE A 200 -10.24 8.00 -15.51
C PHE A 200 -9.10 8.64 -16.31
N ASP A 201 -8.60 9.80 -15.87
CA ASP A 201 -7.45 10.48 -16.48
C ASP A 201 -6.20 9.58 -16.45
N VAL A 202 -5.87 8.98 -15.31
CA VAL A 202 -4.73 8.06 -15.19
C VAL A 202 -4.89 6.84 -16.08
N THR A 203 -6.09 6.26 -16.16
CA THR A 203 -6.37 5.08 -16.99
C THR A 203 -6.07 5.35 -18.46
N LEU A 204 -6.60 6.45 -18.99
CA LEU A 204 -6.35 6.88 -20.37
C LEU A 204 -4.87 7.21 -20.61
N ARG A 205 -4.21 7.88 -19.66
CA ARG A 205 -2.77 8.21 -19.76
C ARG A 205 -1.86 6.99 -19.69
N LEU A 206 -2.27 5.92 -19.00
CA LEU A 206 -1.57 4.63 -19.02
C LEU A 206 -1.80 3.86 -20.33
N GLY A 207 -2.71 4.33 -21.20
CA GLY A 207 -3.01 3.74 -22.51
C GLY A 207 -4.12 2.69 -22.49
N TYR A 208 -4.99 2.71 -21.47
CA TYR A 208 -6.13 1.79 -21.37
C TYR A 208 -7.46 2.55 -21.42
N GLU A 209 -8.49 1.90 -21.94
CA GLU A 209 -9.81 2.50 -22.16
C GLU A 209 -10.88 1.92 -21.23
N TYR A 210 -10.55 0.92 -20.41
CA TYR A 210 -11.49 0.24 -19.54
C TYR A 210 -11.03 0.28 -18.09
N ILE A 211 -11.95 0.66 -17.20
CA ILE A 211 -11.71 0.65 -15.76
C ILE A 211 -12.86 -0.04 -15.04
N TRP A 212 -12.53 -0.85 -14.06
CA TRP A 212 -13.46 -1.43 -13.09
C TRP A 212 -13.38 -0.65 -11.77
N ILE A 213 -14.53 -0.20 -11.29
CA ILE A 213 -14.70 0.45 -10.00
C ILE A 213 -15.91 -0.21 -9.34
N ASP A 214 -15.70 -0.82 -8.17
CA ASP A 214 -16.70 -1.56 -7.39
C ASP A 214 -18.09 -0.88 -7.37
N SER A 215 -18.09 0.39 -6.98
CA SER A 215 -19.28 1.22 -6.84
C SER A 215 -19.95 1.54 -8.18
N LEU A 216 -19.23 1.55 -9.31
CA LEU A 216 -19.83 1.83 -10.63
C LEU A 216 -20.14 0.59 -11.46
N CYS A 217 -19.53 -0.56 -11.15
CA CYS A 217 -19.63 -1.78 -11.96
C CYS A 217 -20.52 -2.86 -11.32
N ILE A 218 -20.73 -2.79 -10.00
CA ILE A 218 -21.60 -3.70 -9.24
C ILE A 218 -22.91 -2.99 -8.92
N LEU A 219 -24.04 -3.63 -9.19
CA LEU A 219 -25.35 -3.13 -8.82
C LEU A 219 -25.54 -3.18 -7.30
N GLN A 220 -25.50 -2.02 -6.63
CA GLN A 220 -25.43 -1.96 -5.15
C GLN A 220 -26.76 -2.25 -4.45
N ASP A 221 -27.88 -2.22 -5.18
CA ASP A 221 -29.22 -2.48 -4.67
C ASP A 221 -29.79 -3.86 -5.07
N ALA A 222 -28.96 -4.74 -5.65
CA ALA A 222 -29.32 -6.12 -6.00
C ALA A 222 -28.40 -7.10 -5.24
N LEU A 223 -28.92 -7.75 -4.19
CA LEU A 223 -28.13 -8.56 -3.27
C LEU A 223 -27.51 -9.79 -3.96
N GLU A 224 -28.26 -10.45 -4.84
CA GLU A 224 -27.81 -11.65 -5.55
C GLU A 224 -26.65 -11.31 -6.50
N GLU A 225 -26.78 -10.22 -7.27
CA GLU A 225 -25.74 -9.76 -8.19
C GLU A 225 -24.50 -9.28 -7.41
N TRP A 226 -24.72 -8.54 -6.32
CA TRP A 226 -23.63 -8.13 -5.43
C TRP A 226 -22.86 -9.33 -4.90
N ALA A 227 -23.56 -10.38 -4.46
CA ALA A 227 -22.93 -11.60 -3.95
C ALA A 227 -22.13 -12.33 -5.04
N GLU A 228 -22.65 -12.37 -6.27
CA GLU A 228 -21.94 -12.93 -7.42
C GLU A 228 -20.65 -12.15 -7.69
N GLU A 229 -20.71 -10.81 -7.81
CA GLU A 229 -19.54 -9.96 -8.05
C GLU A 229 -18.53 -10.00 -6.89
N ALA A 230 -19.01 -9.97 -5.64
CA ALA A 230 -18.16 -10.10 -4.45
C ALA A 230 -17.37 -11.41 -4.47
N SER A 231 -18.00 -12.51 -4.90
CA SER A 231 -17.32 -13.81 -5.02
C SER A 231 -16.22 -13.84 -6.10
N LYS A 232 -16.30 -12.93 -7.08
CA LYS A 232 -15.36 -12.80 -8.20
C LYS A 232 -14.26 -11.77 -7.95
N MET A 233 -14.36 -10.94 -6.89
CA MET A 233 -13.41 -9.83 -6.64
C MET A 233 -11.95 -10.25 -6.73
N ALA A 234 -11.59 -11.41 -6.17
CA ALA A 234 -10.23 -11.94 -6.26
C ALA A 234 -9.74 -12.03 -7.71
N ASP A 235 -10.54 -12.65 -8.58
CA ASP A 235 -10.20 -12.79 -9.98
C ASP A 235 -10.27 -11.43 -10.72
N ILE A 236 -11.23 -10.55 -10.40
CA ILE A 236 -11.32 -9.22 -11.03
C ILE A 236 -10.03 -8.42 -10.86
N TYR A 237 -9.43 -8.43 -9.66
CA TYR A 237 -8.16 -7.78 -9.41
C TYR A 237 -6.96 -8.58 -9.97
N GLU A 238 -6.99 -9.91 -9.94
CA GLU A 238 -5.91 -10.75 -10.50
C GLU A 238 -5.74 -10.57 -12.01
N PHE A 239 -6.84 -10.41 -12.75
CA PHE A 239 -6.82 -10.25 -14.20
C PHE A 239 -6.74 -8.81 -14.68
N SER A 240 -6.70 -7.83 -13.76
CA SER A 240 -6.48 -6.44 -14.14
C SER A 240 -5.05 -6.21 -14.61
N VAL A 241 -4.87 -5.25 -15.51
CA VAL A 241 -3.54 -4.86 -15.97
C VAL A 241 -2.78 -4.19 -14.84
N CYS A 242 -3.44 -3.28 -14.12
CA CYS A 242 -2.85 -2.56 -13.00
C CYS A 242 -3.98 -2.05 -12.11
N ASN A 243 -3.72 -2.00 -10.82
CA ASN A 243 -4.61 -1.37 -9.86
C ASN A 243 -4.11 0.05 -9.54
N ILE A 244 -4.97 1.04 -9.74
CA ILE A 244 -4.75 2.39 -9.23
C ILE A 244 -5.21 2.40 -7.78
N ALA A 245 -4.32 2.74 -6.85
CA ALA A 245 -4.64 2.76 -5.43
C ALA A 245 -4.53 4.18 -4.87
N ALA A 246 -5.67 4.79 -4.51
CA ALA A 246 -5.74 6.09 -3.81
C ALA A 246 -5.30 5.95 -2.34
N THR A 247 -4.04 5.60 -2.15
CA THR A 247 -3.50 4.95 -0.94
C THR A 247 -3.54 5.85 0.28
N ALA A 248 -3.19 7.11 0.11
CA ALA A 248 -3.13 8.09 1.21
C ALA A 248 -4.48 8.74 1.55
N PHE A 249 -5.55 8.48 0.79
CA PHE A 249 -6.77 9.28 0.82
C PHE A 249 -7.91 8.57 1.53
N LYS A 250 -8.63 9.30 2.38
CA LYS A 250 -9.72 8.79 3.23
C LYS A 250 -11.11 8.92 2.60
N SER A 251 -11.22 9.65 1.49
CA SER A 251 -12.49 9.94 0.81
C SER A 251 -12.28 10.04 -0.69
N SER A 252 -13.33 9.73 -1.45
CA SER A 252 -13.41 9.86 -2.90
C SER A 252 -13.53 11.31 -3.37
N SER A 253 -13.90 12.25 -2.48
CA SER A 253 -14.20 13.64 -2.85
C SER A 253 -12.96 14.49 -3.13
N SER A 254 -11.84 14.19 -2.47
CA SER A 254 -10.65 15.06 -2.49
C SER A 254 -9.74 14.84 -3.69
N GLY A 255 -9.98 13.80 -4.50
CA GLY A 255 -9.02 13.40 -5.53
C GLY A 255 -7.74 12.83 -4.92
N PHE A 256 -6.82 12.44 -5.78
CA PHE A 256 -5.51 11.95 -5.37
C PHE A 256 -4.33 12.60 -6.12
N PHE A 257 -4.61 13.59 -6.97
CA PHE A 257 -3.58 14.47 -7.50
C PHE A 257 -3.24 15.54 -6.45
N ILE A 258 -2.07 15.40 -5.82
CA ILE A 258 -1.56 16.38 -4.87
C ILE A 258 -0.49 17.23 -5.57
N PRO A 259 -0.51 18.56 -5.42
CA PRO A 259 0.61 19.41 -5.80
C PRO A 259 1.86 19.01 -5.02
N LYS A 260 2.95 18.67 -5.73
CA LYS A 260 4.21 18.30 -5.10
C LYS A 260 4.88 19.51 -4.45
N PRO A 261 5.26 19.46 -3.16
CA PRO A 261 6.21 20.40 -2.59
C PRO A 261 7.57 20.25 -3.29
N ALA A 262 8.21 21.37 -3.64
CA ALA A 262 9.43 21.41 -4.46
C ALA A 262 10.64 20.62 -3.91
N ASP A 263 10.61 20.28 -2.62
CA ASP A 263 11.75 19.69 -1.90
C ASP A 263 11.58 18.20 -1.56
N ILE A 264 10.40 17.58 -1.79
CA ILE A 264 10.15 16.18 -1.41
C ILE A 264 10.92 15.16 -2.28
N ASP A 265 11.24 15.51 -3.52
CA ASP A 265 11.88 14.60 -4.47
C ASP A 265 13.41 14.52 -4.31
N LYS A 266 13.99 15.27 -3.36
CA LYS A 266 15.44 15.28 -3.14
C LYS A 266 15.77 14.48 -1.87
N PRO A 267 16.47 13.34 -2.00
CA PRO A 267 16.94 12.65 -0.81
C PRO A 267 17.92 13.57 -0.10
N LEU A 268 17.86 13.62 1.24
CA LEU A 268 18.91 14.28 2.01
C LEU A 268 20.23 13.55 1.71
N VAL A 269 21.17 14.27 1.08
CA VAL A 269 22.51 13.77 0.76
C VAL A 269 23.48 14.34 1.77
N VAL A 270 24.21 13.47 2.47
CA VAL A 270 25.28 13.87 3.39
C VAL A 270 26.61 13.37 2.86
N SER A 271 27.60 14.25 2.85
CA SER A 271 28.98 13.86 2.61
C SER A 271 29.57 13.38 3.93
N VAL A 272 30.05 12.15 3.95
CA VAL A 272 30.71 11.54 5.11
C VAL A 272 32.18 11.37 4.74
N ASP A 273 33.06 11.85 5.62
CA ASP A 273 34.51 11.62 5.55
C ASP A 273 34.95 11.11 6.93
N LEU A 274 34.81 9.80 7.13
CA LEU A 274 35.19 9.13 8.36
C LEU A 274 36.40 8.26 8.11
N LYS A 275 37.54 8.63 8.70
CA LYS A 275 38.77 7.86 8.66
C LYS A 275 39.10 7.41 10.08
N LEU A 276 38.77 6.16 10.41
CA LEU A 276 38.96 5.63 11.76
C LEU A 276 40.38 5.12 11.95
N GLN A 277 40.83 4.25 11.04
CA GLN A 277 42.18 3.69 11.00
C GLN A 277 42.48 3.21 9.57
N PRO A 278 43.75 2.96 9.21
CA PRO A 278 44.10 2.47 7.88
C PRO A 278 43.30 1.20 7.53
N GLY A 279 42.57 1.24 6.42
CA GLY A 279 41.68 0.14 5.97
C GLY A 279 40.26 0.16 6.55
N LEU A 280 39.93 1.14 7.40
CA LEU A 280 38.58 1.38 7.92
C LEU A 280 38.19 2.85 7.69
N GLU A 281 37.79 3.13 6.46
CA GLU A 281 37.38 4.46 5.99
C GLU A 281 35.98 4.39 5.40
N MET A 282 35.13 5.35 5.76
CA MET A 282 33.83 5.59 5.12
C MET A 282 33.86 7.00 4.54
N VAL A 283 34.22 7.10 3.26
CA VAL A 283 34.33 8.36 2.54
C VAL A 283 33.39 8.32 1.35
N GLY A 284 32.43 9.25 1.28
CA GLY A 284 31.49 9.29 0.18
C GLY A 284 30.26 10.15 0.43
N LYS A 285 29.35 10.15 -0.55
CA LYS A 285 28.04 10.79 -0.44
C LYS A 285 26.99 9.72 -0.15
N PHE A 286 26.24 9.91 0.93
CA PHE A 286 25.23 8.98 1.40
C PHE A 286 23.85 9.62 1.34
N LYS A 287 22.83 8.83 1.01
CA LYS A 287 21.43 9.27 0.97
C LYS A 287 20.72 8.78 2.22
N PHE A 288 20.00 9.67 2.90
CA PHE A 288 19.13 9.30 4.01
C PHE A 288 17.80 8.80 3.49
N ILE A 289 17.39 7.67 4.03
CA ILE A 289 16.15 7.01 3.62
C ILE A 289 15.45 6.54 4.87
N GLU A 290 14.16 6.84 4.95
CA GLU A 290 13.30 6.37 6.03
C GLU A 290 13.19 4.84 5.92
N THR A 291 13.80 4.08 6.84
CA THR A 291 13.80 2.61 6.80
C THR A 291 12.39 2.01 6.75
N TYR A 292 11.43 2.65 7.42
CA TYR A 292 10.02 2.25 7.45
C TYR A 292 9.15 3.02 6.44
N TYR A 293 9.76 3.60 5.40
CA TYR A 293 9.06 4.40 4.40
C TYR A 293 7.85 3.67 3.81
N TRP A 294 8.04 2.42 3.38
CA TRP A 294 6.94 1.63 2.82
C TRP A 294 5.81 1.41 3.84
N VAL A 295 6.18 1.08 5.07
CA VAL A 295 5.22 0.84 6.15
C VAL A 295 4.41 2.12 6.44
N SER A 296 5.07 3.28 6.46
CA SER A 296 4.44 4.55 6.80
C SER A 296 3.59 5.13 5.66
N ARG A 297 3.99 4.89 4.41
CA ARG A 297 3.32 5.43 3.20
C ARG A 297 2.31 4.52 2.55
N VAL A 298 2.46 3.20 2.71
CA VAL A 298 1.59 2.20 2.09
C VAL A 298 0.89 1.38 3.17
N ASP A 299 1.60 0.57 3.95
CA ASP A 299 0.97 -0.43 4.82
C ASP A 299 0.02 0.16 5.88
N LYS A 300 0.38 1.30 6.46
CA LYS A 300 -0.42 2.03 7.47
C LYS A 300 -1.27 3.15 6.89
N ALA A 301 -1.26 3.33 5.58
CA ALA A 301 -2.02 4.37 4.90
C ALA A 301 -3.53 4.09 5.00
N PRO A 302 -4.38 5.14 4.90
CA PRO A 302 -5.83 5.01 5.08
C PRO A 302 -6.48 3.89 4.27
N LEU A 303 -6.11 3.74 2.99
CA LEU A 303 -6.71 2.72 2.13
C LEU A 303 -6.46 1.30 2.67
N ASN A 304 -5.21 1.00 3.04
CA ASN A 304 -4.79 -0.32 3.54
C ASN A 304 -5.32 -0.63 4.95
N LYS A 305 -6.07 0.27 5.58
CA LYS A 305 -6.81 -0.04 6.81
C LYS A 305 -8.14 -0.72 6.54
N ARG A 306 -8.67 -0.70 5.31
CA ARG A 306 -9.95 -1.35 4.98
C ARG A 306 -9.73 -2.85 4.75
N ALA A 307 -10.65 -3.68 5.24
CA ALA A 307 -10.52 -5.13 5.13
C ALA A 307 -10.52 -5.64 3.68
N TRP A 308 -11.45 -5.14 2.86
CA TRP A 308 -11.57 -5.50 1.44
C TRP A 308 -10.31 -5.19 0.64
N VAL A 309 -9.63 -4.08 0.95
CA VAL A 309 -8.40 -3.65 0.28
C VAL A 309 -7.27 -4.67 0.42
N LEU A 310 -7.28 -5.52 1.46
CA LEU A 310 -6.29 -6.58 1.56
C LEU A 310 -6.37 -7.55 0.37
N GLN A 311 -7.59 -7.93 -0.06
CA GLN A 311 -7.74 -8.77 -1.26
C GLN A 311 -7.35 -8.00 -2.52
N GLU A 312 -7.81 -6.76 -2.64
CA GLU A 312 -7.53 -5.91 -3.80
C GLU A 312 -6.01 -5.80 -4.03
N ARG A 313 -5.26 -5.52 -2.96
CA ARG A 313 -3.79 -5.46 -2.98
C ARG A 313 -3.16 -6.84 -3.20
N PHE A 314 -3.66 -7.90 -2.57
CA PHE A 314 -3.08 -9.25 -2.70
C PHE A 314 -3.18 -9.81 -4.12
N PHE A 315 -4.32 -9.61 -4.79
CA PHE A 315 -4.57 -10.19 -6.10
C PHE A 315 -4.05 -9.35 -7.26
N SER A 316 -4.01 -8.02 -7.14
CA SER A 316 -3.53 -7.15 -8.22
C SER A 316 -2.11 -7.48 -8.63
N PRO A 317 -1.78 -7.85 -9.88
CA PRO A 317 -0.39 -8.16 -10.26
C PRO A 317 0.56 -6.96 -10.18
N ARG A 318 0.01 -5.76 -10.32
CA ARG A 318 0.69 -4.46 -10.33
C ARG A 318 -0.18 -3.43 -9.65
N ILE A 319 0.43 -2.55 -8.86
CA ILE A 319 -0.27 -1.49 -8.14
C ILE A 319 0.50 -0.19 -8.27
N LEU A 320 -0.22 0.85 -8.71
CA LEU A 320 0.24 2.23 -8.70
C LEU A 320 -0.38 2.93 -7.50
N HIS A 321 0.41 3.14 -6.46
CA HIS A 321 -0.01 3.83 -5.25
C HIS A 321 0.14 5.33 -5.41
N PHE A 322 -0.98 6.04 -5.29
CA PHE A 322 -1.00 7.48 -5.04
C PHE A 322 -0.83 7.71 -3.53
N GLY A 323 0.42 7.96 -3.13
CA GLY A 323 0.80 8.25 -1.76
C GLY A 323 0.47 9.69 -1.35
N LYS A 324 0.86 10.07 -0.12
CA LYS A 324 0.62 11.42 0.39
C LYS A 324 1.61 12.45 -0.16
N ASP A 325 2.76 11.96 -0.64
CA ASP A 325 3.94 12.72 -0.99
C ASP A 325 4.47 12.38 -2.39
N GLN A 326 4.33 11.13 -2.85
CA GLN A 326 4.83 10.70 -4.16
C GLN A 326 4.06 9.49 -4.70
N LEU A 327 4.30 9.16 -5.97
CA LEU A 327 3.89 7.88 -6.56
C LEU A 327 4.76 6.73 -6.06
N LEU A 328 4.14 5.59 -5.79
CA LEU A 328 4.85 4.35 -5.48
C LEU A 328 4.35 3.22 -6.37
N TRP A 329 5.27 2.33 -6.71
CA TRP A 329 5.03 1.15 -7.54
C TRP A 329 5.20 -0.11 -6.71
N GLU A 330 4.26 -1.04 -6.88
CA GLU A 330 4.35 -2.38 -6.29
C GLU A 330 3.98 -3.44 -7.34
N CYS A 331 4.81 -4.47 -7.44
CA CYS A 331 4.53 -5.73 -8.14
C CYS A 331 5.35 -6.85 -7.47
N ASP A 332 5.20 -8.10 -7.93
CA ASP A 332 5.89 -9.24 -7.27
C ASP A 332 7.41 -9.17 -7.33
N CYS A 333 7.96 -8.55 -8.37
CA CYS A 333 9.41 -8.46 -8.58
C CYS A 333 10.04 -7.23 -7.92
N SER A 334 9.29 -6.14 -7.82
CA SER A 334 9.87 -4.86 -7.41
C SER A 334 8.87 -3.94 -6.72
N ARG A 335 9.41 -3.19 -5.76
CA ARG A 335 8.80 -1.98 -5.21
C ARG A 335 9.68 -0.81 -5.56
N ALA A 336 9.08 0.32 -5.95
CA ALA A 336 9.79 1.55 -6.27
C ALA A 336 8.99 2.77 -5.82
N CYS A 337 9.63 3.92 -5.80
CA CYS A 337 8.98 5.22 -5.63
C CYS A 337 9.71 6.26 -6.46
N GLU A 338 9.17 7.48 -6.54
CA GLU A 338 9.75 8.56 -7.36
C GLU A 338 11.18 8.90 -6.94
N LEU A 339 11.46 8.84 -5.63
CA LEU A 339 12.81 9.02 -5.07
C LEU A 339 13.79 7.91 -5.50
N MET A 340 13.26 6.70 -5.75
CA MET A 340 14.02 5.48 -5.99
C MET A 340 13.42 4.69 -7.16
N PRO A 341 13.50 5.22 -8.39
CA PRO A 341 12.75 4.69 -9.52
C PRO A 341 13.26 3.33 -10.02
N LYS A 342 14.50 2.95 -9.67
CA LYS A 342 15.10 1.66 -10.02
C LYS A 342 14.77 0.55 -9.01
N GLY A 343 14.04 0.86 -7.95
CA GLY A 343 13.65 -0.08 -6.91
C GLY A 343 14.15 0.34 -5.52
N LEU A 344 13.42 -0.09 -4.49
CA LEU A 344 13.76 0.16 -3.09
C LEU A 344 14.98 -0.68 -2.64
N PHE A 345 15.78 -0.12 -1.74
CA PHE A 345 16.88 -0.83 -1.09
C PHE A 345 16.34 -2.00 -0.27
N SER A 346 17.15 -3.06 -0.14
CA SER A 346 16.79 -4.28 0.57
C SER A 346 16.26 -3.99 1.98
N THR A 347 16.89 -3.09 2.73
CA THR A 347 16.48 -2.68 4.08
C THR A 347 15.05 -2.12 4.13
N VAL A 348 14.71 -1.22 3.20
CA VAL A 348 13.36 -0.62 3.09
C VAL A 348 12.36 -1.64 2.56
N ARG A 349 12.77 -2.47 1.60
CA ARG A 349 11.92 -3.52 1.02
C ARG A 349 11.55 -4.59 2.06
N ASN A 350 12.51 -4.96 2.91
CA ASN A 350 12.37 -6.00 3.93
C ASN A 350 11.64 -5.51 5.19
N SER A 351 11.54 -4.19 5.42
CA SER A 351 10.77 -3.63 6.52
C SER A 351 9.25 -3.66 6.29
N ALA A 352 8.82 -3.83 5.04
CA ALA A 352 7.41 -3.99 4.69
C ALA A 352 6.87 -5.26 5.34
N HIS A 353 5.90 -5.10 6.25
CA HIS A 353 5.26 -6.22 6.92
C HIS A 353 4.16 -6.83 6.05
N ARG A 354 3.50 -5.98 5.24
CA ARG A 354 2.43 -6.36 4.33
C ARG A 354 2.98 -6.56 2.93
N GLY A 355 3.29 -7.81 2.62
CA GLY A 355 3.84 -8.18 1.34
C GLY A 355 2.75 -8.34 0.28
N HIS A 356 2.80 -7.53 -0.77
CA HIS A 356 2.34 -7.98 -2.08
C HIS A 356 3.15 -9.23 -2.47
N THR A 357 2.45 -10.34 -2.60
CA THR A 357 2.96 -11.58 -3.18
C THR A 357 1.74 -12.21 -3.82
N THR A 358 1.61 -12.06 -5.14
CA THR A 358 0.54 -12.71 -5.89
C THR A 358 0.59 -14.21 -5.67
N SER A 359 -0.52 -14.86 -6.02
CA SER A 359 -0.60 -16.31 -6.03
C SER A 359 0.59 -16.99 -6.72
N ARG A 360 1.07 -16.46 -7.84
CA ARG A 360 2.11 -17.11 -8.64
C ARG A 360 3.46 -17.05 -7.93
N ALA A 361 3.80 -15.89 -7.39
CA ALA A 361 4.99 -15.72 -6.56
C ALA A 361 4.91 -16.54 -5.25
N LEU A 362 3.71 -16.73 -4.71
CA LEU A 362 3.49 -17.55 -3.51
C LEU A 362 3.64 -19.05 -3.79
N ALA A 363 3.12 -19.53 -4.92
CA ALA A 363 3.21 -20.94 -5.33
C ALA A 363 4.66 -21.41 -5.58
N ALA A 364 5.58 -20.50 -5.91
CA ALA A 364 7.00 -20.80 -6.05
C ALA A 364 7.75 -20.97 -4.71
N LYS A 365 7.11 -20.68 -3.56
CA LYS A 365 7.74 -20.76 -2.25
C LYS A 365 7.55 -22.13 -1.62
N SER A 366 8.39 -22.44 -0.61
CA SER A 366 8.20 -23.64 0.20
C SER A 366 6.87 -23.60 0.95
N ARG A 367 6.26 -24.78 1.17
CA ARG A 367 5.02 -24.94 1.94
C ARG A 367 5.04 -24.19 3.28
N GLN A 368 6.17 -24.24 4.00
CA GLN A 368 6.34 -23.53 5.28
C GLN A 368 6.31 -22.01 5.10
N SER A 369 6.93 -21.49 4.03
CA SER A 369 6.87 -20.05 3.72
C SER A 369 5.46 -19.64 3.34
N VAL A 370 4.71 -20.47 2.60
CA VAL A 370 3.30 -20.21 2.28
C VAL A 370 2.48 -20.13 3.56
N LYS A 371 2.56 -21.13 4.45
CA LYS A 371 1.87 -21.09 5.76
C LYS A 371 2.22 -19.85 6.58
N ARG A 372 3.49 -19.41 6.59
CA ARG A 372 3.90 -18.17 7.26
C ARG A 372 3.24 -16.92 6.63
N THR A 373 3.17 -16.85 5.31
CA THR A 373 2.47 -15.76 4.62
C THR A 373 0.98 -15.75 4.96
N TRP A 374 0.33 -16.92 5.05
CA TRP A 374 -1.06 -17.01 5.51
C TRP A 374 -1.25 -16.38 6.88
N TYR A 375 -0.45 -16.75 7.88
CA TYR A 375 -0.58 -16.21 9.23
C TYR A 375 -0.38 -14.69 9.28
N ASN A 376 0.58 -14.16 8.50
CA ASN A 376 0.79 -12.72 8.39
C ASN A 376 -0.43 -12.02 7.76
N LEU A 377 -1.02 -12.58 6.70
CA LEU A 377 -2.21 -12.01 6.07
C LEU A 377 -3.42 -12.04 7.00
N VAL A 378 -3.63 -13.13 7.74
CA VAL A 378 -4.72 -13.23 8.73
C VAL A 378 -4.53 -12.20 9.84
N TRP A 379 -3.29 -12.04 10.33
CA TRP A 379 -2.94 -11.00 11.30
C TRP A 379 -3.24 -9.59 10.76
N GLU A 380 -2.83 -9.30 9.53
CA GLU A 380 -3.07 -8.02 8.87
C GLU A 380 -4.55 -7.73 8.68
N TYR A 381 -5.32 -8.72 8.23
CA TYR A 381 -6.77 -8.64 8.06
C TYR A 381 -7.48 -8.38 9.39
N THR A 382 -7.06 -9.07 10.45
CA THR A 382 -7.65 -8.96 11.80
C THR A 382 -7.56 -7.54 12.37
N VAL A 383 -6.56 -6.75 11.97
CA VAL A 383 -6.39 -5.36 12.41
C VAL A 383 -6.99 -4.31 11.45
N THR A 384 -7.70 -4.73 10.41
CA THR A 384 -8.41 -3.83 9.49
C THR A 384 -9.77 -3.38 10.03
N ASP A 385 -10.31 -2.34 9.39
CA ASP A 385 -11.63 -1.77 9.64
C ASP A 385 -12.65 -2.35 8.62
N LEU A 386 -13.83 -2.70 9.11
CA LEU A 386 -14.99 -3.09 8.31
C LEU A 386 -16.16 -2.14 8.56
N THR A 387 -16.76 -1.65 7.49
CA THR A 387 -18.04 -0.92 7.57
C THR A 387 -19.17 -1.86 7.98
N TYR A 388 -19.24 -3.03 7.34
CA TYR A 388 -20.26 -4.04 7.61
C TYR A 388 -19.62 -5.30 8.20
N PRO A 389 -19.90 -5.63 9.47
CA PRO A 389 -19.34 -6.83 10.10
C PRO A 389 -19.76 -8.15 9.43
N SER A 390 -20.81 -8.15 8.61
CA SER A 390 -21.23 -9.29 7.77
C SER A 390 -20.18 -9.67 6.73
N ASP A 391 -19.40 -8.70 6.26
CA ASP A 391 -18.44 -8.89 5.17
C ASP A 391 -17.16 -9.58 5.64
N LYS A 392 -17.03 -9.87 6.94
CA LYS A 392 -15.81 -10.38 7.55
C LYS A 392 -15.26 -11.66 6.93
N LEU A 393 -16.12 -12.61 6.58
CA LEU A 393 -15.68 -13.85 5.96
C LEU A 393 -15.48 -13.66 4.45
N ILE A 394 -16.38 -12.91 3.82
CA ILE A 394 -16.37 -12.66 2.38
C ILE A 394 -15.10 -11.88 1.99
N GLY A 395 -14.73 -10.88 2.80
CA GLY A 395 -13.58 -10.02 2.63
C GLY A 395 -12.23 -10.72 2.77
N ILE A 396 -12.15 -12.01 3.11
CA ILE A 396 -10.91 -12.82 3.00
C ILE A 396 -11.12 -14.17 2.29
N ALA A 397 -12.35 -14.47 1.84
CA ALA A 397 -12.69 -15.74 1.20
C ALA A 397 -11.85 -16.01 -0.05
N GLY A 398 -11.61 -15.00 -0.89
CA GLY A 398 -10.78 -15.13 -2.08
C GLY A 398 -9.35 -15.55 -1.77
N ILE A 399 -8.72 -14.90 -0.77
CA ILE A 399 -7.39 -15.25 -0.29
C ILE A 399 -7.40 -16.68 0.26
N THR A 400 -8.39 -17.02 1.10
CA THR A 400 -8.52 -18.36 1.70
C THR A 400 -8.55 -19.45 0.62
N LYS A 401 -9.44 -19.32 -0.37
CA LYS A 401 -9.58 -20.25 -1.49
C LYS A 401 -8.28 -20.39 -2.30
N ARG A 402 -7.52 -19.29 -2.44
CA ARG A 402 -6.24 -19.35 -3.13
C ARG A 402 -5.20 -20.16 -2.35
N PHE A 403 -5.15 -19.96 -1.04
CA PHE A 403 -4.25 -20.74 -0.19
C PHE A 403 -4.64 -22.22 -0.12
N GLU A 404 -5.94 -22.56 -0.12
CA GLU A 404 -6.39 -23.96 -0.24
C GLU A 404 -5.82 -24.62 -1.51
N THR A 405 -5.81 -23.88 -2.62
CA THR A 405 -5.26 -24.37 -3.89
C THR A 405 -3.75 -24.54 -3.84
N ILE A 406 -3.01 -23.56 -3.31
CA ILE A 406 -1.53 -23.58 -3.26
C ILE A 406 -1.03 -24.61 -2.23
N LEU A 407 -1.71 -24.72 -1.10
CA LEU A 407 -1.36 -25.68 -0.05
C LEU A 407 -1.96 -27.06 -0.34
N GLU A 408 -2.85 -27.24 -1.31
CA GLU A 408 -3.56 -28.51 -1.49
C GLU A 408 -4.14 -29.02 -0.15
N ASP A 409 -4.66 -28.08 0.66
CA ASP A 409 -5.17 -28.31 2.02
C ASP A 409 -6.53 -27.64 2.16
N VAL A 410 -7.34 -28.12 3.10
CA VAL A 410 -8.71 -27.66 3.31
C VAL A 410 -8.73 -26.64 4.43
N SER A 411 -9.36 -25.48 4.18
CA SER A 411 -9.58 -24.48 5.22
C SER A 411 -10.82 -24.82 6.04
N ILE A 412 -10.61 -25.16 7.30
CA ILE A 412 -11.67 -25.35 8.30
C ILE A 412 -11.81 -24.05 9.07
N ALA A 413 -12.66 -23.15 8.57
CA ALA A 413 -12.86 -21.82 9.13
C ALA A 413 -11.52 -21.08 9.36
N GLY A 414 -10.70 -20.95 8.31
CA GLY A 414 -9.43 -20.21 8.37
C GLY A 414 -8.28 -20.94 9.09
N LEU A 415 -8.50 -22.16 9.56
CA LEU A 415 -7.47 -23.09 10.03
C LEU A 415 -7.18 -24.13 8.95
N TRP A 416 -5.97 -24.65 8.90
CA TRP A 416 -5.58 -25.68 7.94
C TRP A 416 -5.82 -27.09 8.48
N SER A 417 -6.43 -27.98 7.70
CA SER A 417 -6.75 -29.34 8.15
C SER A 417 -5.48 -30.13 8.52
N GLU A 418 -4.40 -30.00 7.74
CA GLU A 418 -3.14 -30.70 8.00
C GLU A 418 -2.46 -30.24 9.31
N SER A 419 -2.50 -28.94 9.60
CA SER A 419 -1.86 -28.37 10.79
C SER A 419 -2.85 -27.98 11.88
N PHE A 420 -4.07 -28.51 11.85
CA PHE A 420 -5.17 -28.09 12.71
C PHE A 420 -4.79 -28.00 14.20
N PRO A 421 -4.11 -28.99 14.83
CA PRO A 421 -3.71 -28.88 16.24
C PRO A 421 -2.74 -27.73 16.52
N GLY A 422 -1.85 -27.44 15.58
CA GLY A 422 -0.91 -26.32 15.68
C GLY A 422 -1.57 -24.97 15.43
N ASP A 423 -2.48 -24.91 14.46
CA ASP A 423 -3.22 -23.69 14.15
C ASP A 423 -4.17 -23.31 15.29
N LEU A 424 -4.69 -24.28 16.07
CA LEU A 424 -5.44 -24.03 17.31
C LEU A 424 -4.63 -23.31 18.40
N LEU A 425 -3.29 -23.28 18.30
CA LEU A 425 -2.41 -22.55 19.23
C LEU A 425 -2.30 -21.05 18.91
N TRP A 426 -3.11 -20.54 17.97
CA TRP A 426 -3.16 -19.12 17.68
C TRP A 426 -3.47 -18.31 18.94
N CYS A 427 -2.81 -17.18 19.10
CA CYS A 427 -3.04 -16.27 20.21
C CYS A 427 -3.22 -14.84 19.72
N ARG A 428 -4.00 -14.05 20.44
CA ARG A 428 -4.00 -12.60 20.26
C ARG A 428 -2.71 -12.04 20.84
N GLU A 429 -2.08 -11.10 20.12
CA GLU A 429 -0.90 -10.40 20.63
C GLU A 429 -1.23 -9.73 21.97
N TRP A 430 -0.33 -9.89 22.94
CA TRP A 430 -0.51 -9.64 24.38
C TRP A 430 -0.90 -8.20 24.79
N ARG A 431 -0.98 -7.26 23.84
CA ARG A 431 -1.13 -5.82 24.12
C ARG A 431 -2.55 -5.39 24.43
N ASP A 432 -3.55 -6.18 24.08
CA ASP A 432 -4.94 -5.91 24.48
C ASP A 432 -5.32 -6.83 25.64
N ARG A 433 -5.40 -6.27 26.85
CA ARG A 433 -5.80 -7.01 28.07
C ARG A 433 -7.31 -7.17 28.20
N GLU A 434 -8.10 -6.45 27.42
CA GLU A 434 -9.56 -6.52 27.48
C GLU A 434 -10.11 -7.64 26.58
N ARG A 435 -10.93 -8.52 27.18
CA ARG A 435 -11.71 -9.51 26.44
C ARG A 435 -12.78 -8.77 25.65
N LEU A 436 -12.56 -8.64 24.36
CA LEU A 436 -13.52 -8.10 23.43
C LEU A 436 -14.84 -8.89 23.52
N PRO A 437 -15.99 -8.21 23.67
CA PRO A 437 -17.29 -8.89 23.75
C PRO A 437 -17.50 -9.78 22.52
N ARG A 438 -18.05 -10.97 22.77
CA ARG A 438 -18.38 -11.93 21.71
C ARG A 438 -19.47 -11.31 20.85
N ALA A 439 -19.28 -11.28 19.54
CA ALA A 439 -20.39 -11.05 18.63
C ALA A 439 -21.37 -12.22 18.82
N ASN A 440 -22.57 -11.94 19.33
CA ASN A 440 -23.53 -12.94 19.79
C ASN A 440 -24.38 -13.49 18.63
N ASP A 441 -23.78 -13.60 17.44
CA ASP A 441 -24.47 -13.75 16.17
C ASP A 441 -24.31 -15.12 15.51
N GLY A 442 -23.59 -16.06 16.15
CA GLY A 442 -23.37 -17.41 15.63
C GLY A 442 -22.54 -17.48 14.35
N ARG A 443 -21.88 -16.39 13.92
CA ARG A 443 -21.23 -16.30 12.60
C ARG A 443 -19.95 -17.13 12.44
N ALA A 444 -19.32 -17.54 13.54
CA ALA A 444 -18.10 -18.35 13.50
C ALA A 444 -17.87 -19.11 14.83
N PRO A 445 -17.18 -20.26 14.80
CA PRO A 445 -16.81 -21.00 16.00
C PRO A 445 -15.84 -20.20 16.89
N THR A 446 -15.77 -20.54 18.19
CA THR A 446 -14.91 -19.84 19.17
C THR A 446 -13.42 -19.89 18.85
N TRP A 447 -13.02 -20.84 18.00
CA TRP A 447 -11.64 -21.11 17.59
C TRP A 447 -11.28 -20.51 16.22
N TYR A 448 -12.14 -19.65 15.66
CA TYR A 448 -11.89 -18.97 14.40
C TYR A 448 -10.76 -17.93 14.50
N VAL A 449 -9.74 -18.01 13.62
CA VAL A 449 -8.51 -17.20 13.70
C VAL A 449 -8.73 -15.73 13.39
N ILE A 450 -9.75 -15.42 12.60
CA ILE A 450 -9.99 -14.05 12.15
C ILE A 450 -10.90 -13.36 13.17
N LYS A 451 -10.35 -12.48 14.01
CA LYS A 451 -11.10 -11.78 15.06
C LYS A 451 -10.87 -10.27 14.98
N LEU A 452 -11.79 -9.56 14.33
CA LEU A 452 -11.73 -8.09 14.27
C LEU A 452 -11.93 -7.47 15.66
N HIS A 453 -11.24 -6.36 15.92
CA HIS A 453 -11.41 -5.58 17.15
C HIS A 453 -12.76 -4.82 17.14
N PRO A 454 -13.65 -5.01 18.14
CA PRO A 454 -14.94 -4.31 18.27
C PRO A 454 -14.81 -2.80 18.23
N ASP A 455 -13.76 -2.22 18.83
CA ASP A 455 -13.59 -0.76 18.92
C ASP A 455 -13.19 -0.09 17.58
N ARG A 456 -13.03 -0.89 16.52
CA ARG A 456 -12.74 -0.43 15.15
C ARG A 456 -13.89 -0.61 14.17
N ALA A 457 -14.97 -1.30 14.59
CA ALA A 457 -16.24 -1.20 13.89
C ALA A 457 -16.78 0.21 14.17
N GLY A 458 -16.60 1.13 13.23
CA GLY A 458 -17.01 2.52 13.39
C GLY A 458 -18.46 2.58 13.87
N SER A 459 -18.68 3.25 15.01
CA SER A 459 -20.02 3.62 15.45
C SER A 459 -20.56 4.69 14.51
N LEU A 460 -21.10 4.27 13.37
CA LEU A 460 -22.00 5.08 12.57
C LEU A 460 -23.39 4.45 12.72
N LYS A 461 -23.95 4.66 13.92
CA LYS A 461 -25.38 4.54 14.18
C LYS A 461 -25.94 5.94 14.39
N SER A 462 -26.56 6.48 13.35
CA SER A 462 -27.95 7.00 13.33
C SER A 462 -28.13 7.80 12.06
#